data_AF-A0A2G2M8V3-F1
#
_entry.id   AF-A0A2G2M8V3-F1
#
_cell.length_a   1.000
_cell.length_b   1.000
_cell.length_c   1.000
_cell.angle_alpha   90.00
_cell.angle_beta   90.00
_cell.angle_gamma   90.00
#
_symmetry.space_group_name_H-M   'P 1'
#
loop_
_entity.id
_entity.type
_entity.pdbx_description
1 polymer ?
#
loop_
_entity_poly.entity_id
_entity_poly.type
_entity_poly.pdbx_seq_one_letter_code
_entity_poly.pdbx_strand_id
1 'polypeptide(L)'
;MLDIHLPLMLFVLVLFLTLIVLLNNMLYKPLIKFMDDRDSSIAKDLEAAKSFSGNTDELNAKADETISNAKNEAATIREKAIDDEKTLAASKVERKQNEIDKEFKSFVEKLASEKENLKNELLSQMPLFKQSLKAKFSKL
;
A
#
# COMPACT_ATOMS: atom_id res chain seq x y z
N MET A 1 52.33 78.88 -33.35
CA MET A 1 52.42 79.31 -31.95
C MET A 1 51.53 78.41 -31.13
N LEU A 2 52.13 77.41 -30.49
CA LEU A 2 51.47 76.63 -29.44
C LEU A 2 51.88 77.32 -28.15
N ASP A 3 51.10 78.31 -27.72
CA ASP A 3 51.24 78.87 -26.38
C ASP A 3 50.73 77.84 -25.39
N ILE A 4 51.63 76.94 -24.99
CA ILE A 4 51.37 75.94 -23.95
C ILE A 4 51.33 76.69 -22.62
N HIS A 5 50.14 77.11 -22.24
CA HIS A 5 49.91 77.75 -20.96
C HIS A 5 49.80 76.67 -19.88
N LEU A 6 50.95 76.30 -19.29
CA LEU A 6 51.09 75.29 -18.24
C LEU A 6 50.02 75.41 -17.12
N PRO A 7 49.66 76.61 -16.64
CA PRO A 7 48.60 76.77 -15.63
C PRO A 7 47.21 76.34 -16.12
N LEU A 8 46.87 76.58 -17.39
CA LEU A 8 45.57 76.19 -17.95
C LEU A 8 45.49 74.67 -18.11
N MET A 9 46.60 74.03 -18.51
CA MET A 9 46.68 72.57 -18.60
C MET A 9 46.48 71.91 -17.23
N LEU A 10 47.12 72.46 -16.19
CA LEU A 10 47.00 71.95 -14.82
C LEU A 10 45.58 72.12 -14.29
N PHE A 11 44.93 73.26 -14.58
CA PHE A 11 43.52 73.48 -14.22
C PHE A 11 42.57 72.49 -14.90
N VAL A 12 42.74 72.25 -16.21
CA VAL A 12 41.95 71.26 -16.96
C VAL A 12 42.20 69.84 -16.43
N LEU A 13 43.43 69.50 -16.06
CA LEU A 13 43.76 68.20 -15.45
C LEU A 13 43.02 68.02 -14.11
N VAL A 14 43.03 69.03 -13.24
CA VAL A 14 42.32 68.98 -11.95
C VAL A 14 40.82 68.86 -12.16
N LEU A 15 40.25 69.62 -13.11
CA LEU A 15 38.83 69.51 -13.48
C LEU A 15 38.49 68.10 -13.99
N PHE A 16 39.32 67.53 -14.86
CA PHE A 16 39.11 66.20 -15.41
C PHE A 16 39.18 65.12 -14.33
N LEU A 17 40.17 65.18 -13.43
CA LEU A 17 40.26 64.26 -12.29
C LEU A 17 39.06 64.40 -11.36
N THR A 18 38.61 65.63 -11.09
CA THR A 18 37.41 65.89 -10.28
C THR A 18 36.16 65.29 -10.94
N LEU A 19 36.03 65.43 -12.26
CA LEU A 19 34.94 64.83 -13.03
C LEU A 19 34.96 63.31 -12.97
N ILE A 20 36.13 62.67 -13.10
CA ILE A 20 36.28 61.22 -12.96
C ILE A 20 35.80 60.75 -11.59
N VAL A 21 36.19 61.44 -10.52
CA VAL A 21 35.77 61.07 -9.15
C VAL A 21 34.25 61.17 -9.01
N LEU A 22 33.65 62.23 -9.56
CA LEU A 22 32.19 62.42 -9.54
C LEU A 22 31.46 61.32 -10.35
N LEU A 23 31.94 61.00 -11.54
CA LEU A 23 31.38 59.96 -12.40
C LEU A 23 31.54 58.55 -11.80
N ASN A 24 32.66 58.29 -11.12
CA ASN A 24 32.88 57.02 -10.43
C ASN A 24 31.79 56.74 -9.41
N ASN A 25 31.43 57.75 -8.61
CA ASN A 25 30.40 57.58 -7.60
C ASN A 25 28.98 57.61 -8.17
N MET A 26 28.73 58.46 -9.16
CA MET A 26 27.37 58.70 -9.69
C MET A 26 26.94 57.70 -10.77
N LEU A 27 27.87 57.18 -11.58
CA LEU A 27 27.54 56.36 -12.76
C LEU A 27 28.19 54.97 -12.72
N TYR A 28 29.51 54.90 -12.56
CA TYR A 28 30.22 53.62 -12.72
C TYR A 28 29.87 52.61 -11.61
N LYS A 29 29.88 53.05 -10.34
CA LYS A 29 29.47 52.20 -9.22
C LYS A 29 28.04 51.65 -9.34
N PRO A 30 26.99 52.47 -9.55
CA PRO A 30 25.63 51.95 -9.68
C PRO A 30 25.44 51.08 -10.92
N LEU A 31 26.13 51.39 -12.03
CA LEU A 31 26.06 50.56 -13.25
C LEU A 31 26.65 49.17 -13.04
N ILE A 32 27.86 49.09 -12.46
CA ILE A 32 28.51 47.80 -12.17
C ILE A 32 27.67 47.00 -11.18
N LYS A 33 27.17 47.66 -10.12
CA LYS A 33 26.28 47.00 -9.16
C LYS A 33 25.04 46.41 -9.84
N PHE A 34 24.43 47.12 -10.77
CA PHE A 34 23.27 46.61 -11.51
C PHE A 34 23.62 45.40 -12.39
N MET A 35 24.82 45.36 -12.98
CA MET A 35 25.31 44.19 -13.72
C MET A 35 25.53 43.00 -12.78
N ASP A 36 26.19 43.21 -11.64
CA ASP A 36 26.42 42.17 -10.63
C ASP A 36 25.10 41.63 -10.05
N ASP A 37 24.14 42.50 -9.74
CA ASP A 37 22.82 42.13 -9.24
C ASP A 37 22.06 41.28 -10.27
N ARG A 38 22.18 41.61 -11.56
CA ARG A 38 21.58 40.83 -12.65
C ARG A 38 22.24 39.46 -12.81
N ASP A 39 23.56 39.41 -12.83
CA ASP A 39 24.30 38.15 -12.98
C ASP A 39 24.01 37.21 -11.78
N SER A 40 23.95 37.77 -10.58
CA SER A 40 23.56 37.05 -9.36
C SER A 40 22.13 36.53 -9.43
N SER A 41 21.17 37.35 -9.87
CA SER A 41 19.78 36.93 -10.05
C SER A 41 19.66 35.79 -11.06
N ILE A 42 20.33 35.89 -12.21
CA ILE A 42 20.31 34.85 -13.26
C ILE A 42 20.92 33.54 -12.74
N ALA A 43 22.05 33.63 -12.04
CA ALA A 43 22.69 32.45 -11.44
C ALA A 43 21.77 31.77 -10.43
N LYS A 44 21.11 32.55 -9.56
CA LYS A 44 20.16 32.04 -8.57
C LYS A 44 18.92 31.42 -9.22
N ASP A 45 18.36 32.05 -10.25
CA ASP A 45 17.20 31.52 -10.97
C ASP A 45 17.53 30.21 -11.70
N LEU A 46 18.74 30.10 -12.27
CA LEU A 46 19.23 28.89 -12.91
C LEU A 46 19.46 27.75 -11.90
N GLU A 47 20.03 28.06 -10.72
CA GLU A 47 20.19 27.09 -9.64
C GLU A 47 18.85 26.61 -9.09
N ALA A 48 17.90 27.54 -8.88
CA ALA A 48 16.55 27.21 -8.48
C ALA A 48 15.85 26.32 -9.51
N ALA A 49 15.92 26.65 -10.80
CA ALA A 49 15.34 25.83 -11.86
C ALA A 49 15.94 24.40 -11.89
N LYS A 50 17.26 24.28 -11.72
CA LYS A 50 17.93 22.98 -11.61
C LYS A 50 17.47 22.20 -10.38
N SER A 51 17.38 22.84 -9.22
CA SER A 51 16.93 22.17 -7.99
C SER A 51 15.47 21.72 -8.09
N PHE A 52 14.59 22.52 -8.69
CA PHE A 52 13.21 22.11 -8.95
C PHE A 52 13.12 20.91 -9.90
N SER A 53 13.93 20.89 -10.98
CA SER A 53 13.97 19.74 -11.89
C SER A 53 14.46 18.46 -11.20
N GLY A 54 15.57 18.53 -10.44
CA GLY A 54 16.10 17.37 -9.72
C GLY A 54 15.16 16.88 -8.62
N ASN A 55 14.53 17.80 -7.88
CA ASN A 55 13.52 17.46 -6.88
C ASN A 55 12.29 16.80 -7.51
N THR A 56 11.90 17.18 -8.74
CA THR A 56 10.75 16.58 -9.43
C THR A 56 11.03 15.13 -9.79
N ASP A 57 12.22 14.83 -10.32
CA ASP A 57 12.63 13.46 -10.65
C ASP A 57 12.73 12.58 -9.40
N GLU A 58 13.28 13.12 -8.29
CA GLU A 58 13.36 12.41 -7.02
C GLU A 58 11.97 12.13 -6.42
N LEU A 59 11.05 13.10 -6.51
CA LEU A 59 9.67 12.93 -6.05
C LEU A 59 8.91 11.90 -6.89
N ASN A 60 9.11 11.89 -8.21
CA ASN A 60 8.52 10.88 -9.09
C ASN A 60 9.07 9.48 -8.77
N ALA A 61 10.38 9.34 -8.58
CA ALA A 61 10.99 8.07 -8.19
C ALA A 61 10.44 7.54 -6.86
N LYS A 62 10.29 8.40 -5.84
CA LYS A 62 9.67 8.03 -4.56
C LYS A 62 8.20 7.65 -4.70
N ALA A 63 7.46 8.35 -5.57
CA ALA A 63 6.06 8.02 -5.84
C ALA A 63 5.94 6.63 -6.50
N ASP A 64 6.77 6.34 -7.51
CA ASP A 64 6.80 5.05 -8.18
C ASP A 64 7.20 3.91 -7.23
N GLU A 65 8.21 4.13 -6.37
CA GLU A 65 8.61 3.19 -5.32
C GLU A 65 7.44 2.92 -4.35
N THR A 66 6.78 3.98 -3.88
CA THR A 66 5.62 3.86 -2.97
C THR A 66 4.48 3.08 -3.60
N ILE A 67 4.17 3.34 -4.87
CA ILE A 67 3.12 2.62 -5.61
C ILE A 67 3.50 1.16 -5.81
N SER A 68 4.76 0.87 -6.14
CA SER A 68 5.26 -0.50 -6.29
C SER A 68 5.16 -1.28 -4.98
N ASN A 69 5.61 -0.68 -3.87
CA ASN A 69 5.54 -1.30 -2.54
C ASN A 69 4.08 -1.55 -2.13
N ALA A 70 3.19 -0.57 -2.31
CA ALA A 70 1.77 -0.73 -2.02
C ALA A 70 1.12 -1.85 -2.86
N LYS A 71 1.50 -2.01 -4.14
CA LYS A 71 1.02 -3.11 -4.99
C LYS A 71 1.50 -4.47 -4.48
N ASN A 72 2.77 -4.58 -4.07
CA ASN A 72 3.34 -5.82 -3.54
C ASN A 72 2.70 -6.21 -2.20
N GLU A 73 2.49 -5.24 -1.30
CA GLU A 73 1.78 -5.46 -0.05
C GLU A 73 0.33 -5.90 -0.30
N ALA A 74 -0.39 -5.24 -1.20
CA ALA A 74 -1.75 -5.64 -1.56
C ALA A 74 -1.83 -7.05 -2.16
N ALA A 75 -0.86 -7.43 -3.00
CA ALA A 75 -0.76 -8.78 -3.55
C ALA A 75 -0.52 -9.81 -2.43
N THR A 76 0.38 -9.50 -1.49
CA THR A 76 0.71 -10.35 -0.34
C THR A 76 -0.48 -10.53 0.59
N ILE A 77 -1.21 -9.45 0.88
CA ILE A 77 -2.44 -9.50 1.70
C ILE A 77 -3.51 -10.37 1.01
N ARG A 78 -3.68 -10.21 -0.30
CA ARG A 78 -4.63 -11.01 -1.07
C ARG A 78 -4.26 -12.49 -1.05
N GLU A 79 -3.00 -12.81 -1.30
CA GLU A 79 -2.52 -14.19 -1.29
C GLU A 79 -2.69 -14.82 0.09
N LYS A 80 -2.30 -14.12 1.15
CA LYS A 80 -2.50 -14.56 2.52
C LYS A 80 -3.97 -14.80 2.86
N ALA A 81 -4.86 -13.89 2.48
CA ALA A 81 -6.30 -14.05 2.71
C ALA A 81 -6.87 -15.27 1.97
N ILE A 82 -6.40 -15.56 0.75
CA ILE A 82 -6.80 -16.74 -0.02
C ILE A 82 -6.30 -18.01 0.66
N ASP A 83 -5.04 -18.04 1.10
CA ASP A 83 -4.44 -19.21 1.75
C ASP A 83 -5.07 -19.50 3.13
N ASP A 84 -5.32 -18.45 3.92
CA ASP A 84 -6.01 -18.54 5.20
C ASP A 84 -7.42 -19.10 5.01
N GLU A 85 -8.19 -18.60 4.05
CA GLU A 85 -9.56 -19.07 3.80
C GLU A 85 -9.56 -20.51 3.24
N LYS A 86 -8.59 -20.86 2.38
CA LYS A 86 -8.44 -22.23 1.88
C LYS A 86 -8.14 -23.22 3.00
N THR A 87 -7.25 -22.85 3.92
CA THR A 87 -6.92 -23.66 5.11
C THR A 87 -8.14 -23.79 6.03
N LEU A 88 -8.88 -22.71 6.23
CA LEU A 88 -10.08 -22.70 7.07
C LEU A 88 -11.22 -23.53 6.45
N ALA A 89 -11.39 -23.47 5.13
CA ALA A 89 -12.33 -24.31 4.40
C ALA A 89 -11.95 -25.79 4.49
N ALA A 90 -10.67 -26.15 4.29
CA ALA A 90 -10.19 -27.53 4.45
C ALA A 90 -10.44 -28.05 5.87
N SER A 91 -10.14 -27.25 6.90
CA SER A 91 -10.40 -27.61 8.30
C SER A 91 -11.90 -27.77 8.60
N LYS A 92 -12.77 -26.92 8.04
CA LYS A 92 -14.23 -27.06 8.18
C LYS A 92 -14.74 -28.35 7.54
N VAL A 93 -14.26 -28.70 6.35
CA VAL A 93 -14.63 -29.94 5.66
C VAL A 93 -14.18 -31.15 6.47
N GLU A 94 -12.93 -31.17 6.93
CA GLU A 94 -12.41 -32.26 7.75
C GLU A 94 -13.19 -32.42 9.07
N ARG A 95 -13.51 -31.32 9.76
CA ARG A 95 -14.36 -31.34 10.95
C ARG A 95 -15.75 -31.92 10.66
N LYS A 96 -16.39 -31.49 9.56
CA LYS A 96 -17.71 -32.00 9.18
C LYS A 96 -17.67 -33.47 8.81
N GLN A 97 -16.63 -33.91 8.11
CA GLN A 97 -16.43 -35.33 7.80
C GLN A 97 -16.30 -36.16 9.09
N ASN A 98 -15.46 -35.71 10.03
CA ASN A 98 -15.28 -36.38 11.33
C ASN A 98 -16.57 -36.39 12.18
N GLU A 99 -17.36 -35.32 12.15
CA GLU A 99 -18.67 -35.26 12.80
C GLU A 99 -19.64 -36.29 12.19
N ILE A 100 -19.74 -36.34 10.86
CA ILE A 100 -20.58 -37.29 10.14
C ILE A 100 -20.16 -38.73 10.43
N ASP A 101 -18.87 -39.03 10.41
CA ASP A 101 -18.37 -40.39 10.67
C ASP A 101 -18.71 -40.83 12.11
N LYS A 102 -18.62 -39.91 13.07
CA LYS A 102 -19.00 -40.15 14.47
C LYS A 102 -20.51 -40.36 14.62
N GLU A 103 -21.32 -39.52 13.97
CA GLU A 103 -22.78 -39.66 13.96
C GLU A 103 -23.21 -40.97 13.30
N PHE A 104 -22.59 -41.33 12.18
CA PHE A 104 -22.86 -42.58 11.48
C PHE A 104 -22.52 -43.79 12.35
N LYS A 105 -21.37 -43.79 13.02
CA LYS A 105 -21.01 -44.86 13.95
C LYS A 105 -22.03 -44.99 15.10
N SER A 106 -22.43 -43.87 15.68
CA SER A 106 -23.48 -43.83 16.72
C SER A 106 -24.83 -44.35 16.21
N PHE A 107 -25.19 -43.99 14.97
CA PHE A 107 -26.41 -44.49 14.32
C PHE A 107 -26.38 -46.00 14.11
N VAL A 108 -25.25 -46.55 13.65
CA VAL A 108 -25.07 -48.00 13.47
C VAL A 108 -25.17 -48.74 14.82
N GLU A 109 -24.56 -48.20 15.88
CA GLU A 109 -24.66 -48.77 17.23
C GLU A 109 -26.11 -48.75 17.74
N LYS A 110 -26.83 -47.64 17.55
CA LYS A 110 -28.26 -47.55 17.91
C LYS A 110 -29.12 -48.52 17.11
N LEU A 111 -28.90 -48.63 15.81
CA LEU A 111 -29.63 -49.55 14.93
C LEU A 111 -29.42 -51.01 15.35
N ALA A 112 -28.20 -51.39 15.74
CA ALA A 112 -27.91 -52.72 16.26
C ALA A 112 -28.66 -52.98 17.57
N SER A 113 -28.70 -52.01 18.48
CA SER A 113 -29.45 -52.09 19.73
C SER A 113 -30.95 -52.19 19.50
N GLU A 114 -31.52 -51.37 18.62
CA GLU A 114 -32.95 -51.41 18.25
C GLU A 114 -33.34 -52.74 17.61
N LYS A 115 -32.48 -53.32 16.76
CA LYS A 115 -32.70 -54.64 16.17
C LYS A 115 -32.76 -55.74 17.23
N GLU A 116 -31.88 -55.70 18.22
CA GLU A 116 -31.88 -56.67 19.31
C GLU A 116 -33.10 -56.50 20.22
N ASN A 117 -33.48 -55.25 20.54
CA ASN A 117 -34.70 -54.94 21.29
C ASN A 117 -35.95 -55.45 20.56
N LEU A 118 -36.08 -55.17 19.26
CA LEU A 118 -37.20 -55.62 18.45
C LEU A 118 -37.29 -57.15 18.41
N LYS A 119 -36.15 -57.84 18.28
CA LYS A 119 -36.09 -59.31 18.32
C LYS A 119 -36.57 -59.84 19.66
N ASN A 120 -36.10 -59.26 20.77
CA ASN A 120 -36.51 -59.66 22.11
C ASN A 120 -38.00 -59.41 22.36
N GLU A 121 -38.52 -58.28 21.89
CA GLU A 121 -39.94 -57.94 21.99
C GLU A 121 -40.82 -58.89 21.14
N LEU A 122 -40.38 -59.23 19.93
CA LEU A 122 -41.06 -60.20 19.08
C LEU A 122 -41.09 -61.60 19.72
N LEU A 123 -39.98 -62.02 20.34
CA LEU A 123 -39.91 -63.29 21.09
C LEU A 123 -40.84 -63.28 22.30
N SER A 124 -40.94 -62.16 23.01
CA SER A 124 -41.86 -61.98 24.15
C SER A 124 -43.33 -62.02 23.73
N GLN A 125 -43.67 -61.48 22.56
CA GLN A 125 -45.04 -61.49 22.01
C GLN A 125 -45.39 -62.79 21.26
N MET A 126 -44.42 -63.65 20.94
CA MET A 126 -44.61 -64.92 20.24
C MET A 126 -45.65 -65.86 20.89
N PRO A 127 -45.75 -65.98 22.24
CA PRO A 127 -46.80 -66.78 22.90
C PRO A 127 -48.20 -66.24 22.65
N LEU A 128 -48.39 -64.92 22.70
CA LEU A 128 -49.66 -64.25 22.40
C LEU A 128 -50.04 -64.46 20.94
N PHE A 129 -49.05 -64.39 20.03
CA PHE A 129 -49.25 -64.67 18.60
C PHE A 129 -49.62 -66.14 18.34
N LYS A 130 -49.00 -67.09 19.04
CA LYS A 130 -49.40 -68.51 18.99
C LYS A 130 -50.81 -68.73 19.51
N GLN A 131 -51.19 -68.04 20.59
CA GLN A 131 -52.52 -68.16 21.18
C GLN A 131 -53.60 -67.59 20.25
N SER A 132 -53.35 -66.45 19.61
CA SER A 132 -54.27 -65.84 18.64
C SER A 132 -54.40 -66.66 17.35
N LEU A 133 -53.31 -67.26 16.86
CA LEU A 133 -53.35 -68.22 15.75
C LEU A 133 -54.16 -69.47 16.12
N LYS A 134 -53.90 -70.08 17.28
CA LYS A 134 -54.65 -71.25 17.75
C LYS A 134 -56.15 -70.95 17.85
N ALA A 135 -56.51 -69.78 18.38
CA ALA A 135 -57.90 -69.34 18.49
C ALA A 135 -58.59 -69.09 17.12
N LYS A 136 -57.86 -68.67 16.10
CA LYS A 136 -58.38 -68.57 14.72
C LYS A 136 -58.56 -69.93 14.06
N PHE A 137 -57.60 -70.84 14.24
CA PHE A 137 -57.69 -72.20 13.67
C PHE A 137 -58.70 -73.10 14.40
N SER A 138 -58.98 -72.87 15.68
CA SER A 138 -60.04 -73.60 16.41
C SER A 138 -61.46 -73.09 16.14
N LYS A 139 -61.59 -72.00 15.37
CA LYS A 139 -62.86 -71.43 14.91
C LYS A 139 -63.18 -71.78 13.45
N LEU A 140 -62.26 -72.45 12.75
CA LEU A 140 -62.54 -73.24 11.55
C LEU A 140 -62.92 -74.67 11.97
#